data_AF-A0A847WR07-F1
#
_entry.id   AF-A0A847WR07-F1
#
_cell.length_a   1.000
_cell.length_b   1.000
_cell.length_c   1.000
_cell.angle_alpha   90.00
_cell.angle_beta   90.00
_cell.angle_gamma   90.00
#
_symmetry.space_group_name_H-M   'P 1'
#
loop_
_entity.id
_entity.type
_entity.pdbx_description
1 polymer ?
#
loop_
_entity_poly.entity_id
_entity_poly.type
_entity_poly.pdbx_seq_one_letter_code
_entity_poly.pdbx_strand_id
1 'polypeptide(L)' 'MLYNRKAWKHVFKLDPAKSLTSDQIREVCQSGTDAIIVGGTDNVTLEGVINLLSQIRMYSIPCVLEVST' A
#
# COMPACT_ATOMS: atom_id res chain seq x y z
N MET A 1 0.83 2.41 17.45
CA MET A 1 0.96 0.96 17.18
C MET A 1 2.40 0.66 16.83
N LEU A 2 3.04 -0.26 17.54
CA LEU A 2 4.39 -0.75 17.20
C LEU A 2 4.22 -1.95 16.26
N TYR A 3 4.53 -1.78 14.99
CA TYR A 3 4.48 -2.87 14.01
C TYR A 3 5.79 -3.68 14.07
N ASN A 4 5.70 -4.97 14.42
CA ASN A 4 6.86 -5.86 14.37
C ASN A 4 7.10 -6.34 12.94
N ARG A 5 7.80 -5.54 12.13
CA ARG A 5 8.15 -5.88 10.74
C ARG A 5 8.88 -7.20 10.59
N LYS A 6 9.62 -7.66 11.61
CA LYS A 6 10.34 -8.94 11.58
C LYS A 6 9.40 -10.15 11.56
N ALA A 7 8.12 -9.96 11.92
CA ALA A 7 7.11 -11.01 11.91
C ALA A 7 6.35 -11.13 10.58
N TRP A 8 6.46 -10.14 9.68
CA TRP A 8 5.78 -10.16 8.39
C TRP A 8 6.32 -11.28 7.51
N LYS A 9 5.41 -12.08 6.96
CA LYS A 9 5.69 -13.19 6.03
C LYS A 9 5.28 -12.86 4.60
N HIS A 10 4.27 -12.01 4.43
CA HIS A 10 3.75 -11.62 3.14
C HIS A 10 3.36 -10.13 3.13
N VAL A 11 3.74 -9.43 2.06
CA VAL A 11 3.46 -8.00 1.87
C VAL A 11 3.10 -7.77 0.41
N PHE A 12 2.03 -7.03 0.15
CA PHE A 12 1.75 -6.51 -1.19
C PHE A 12 2.46 -5.18 -1.40
N LYS A 13 3.11 -5.02 -2.56
CA LYS A 13 3.60 -3.72 -3.03
C LYS A 13 2.66 -3.20 -4.11
N LEU A 14 2.07 -2.03 -3.87
CA LEU A 14 1.16 -1.36 -4.78
C LEU A 14 1.85 -0.15 -5.40
N ASP A 15 1.78 -0.10 -6.72
CA ASP A 15 2.38 0.97 -7.53
C ASP A 15 1.33 2.08 -7.74
N PRO A 16 1.58 3.31 -7.23
CA PRO A 16 0.63 4.43 -7.36
C PRO A 16 0.47 4.91 -8.81
N ALA A 17 1.35 4.51 -9.74
CA ALA A 17 1.22 4.83 -11.17
C ALA A 17 0.25 3.88 -11.90
N LYS A 18 -0.21 2.80 -11.24
CA LYS A 18 -1.13 1.82 -11.83
C LYS A 18 -2.58 2.08 -11.40
N SER A 19 -3.49 1.92 -12.36
CA SER A 19 -4.92 1.95 -12.08
C SER A 19 -5.34 0.72 -11.28
N LEU A 20 -5.80 0.95 -10.05
CA LEU A 20 -6.42 -0.06 -9.19
C LEU A 20 -7.83 0.38 -8.87
N THR A 21 -8.80 -0.52 -9.01
CA THR A 21 -10.16 -0.24 -8.58
C THR A 21 -10.24 -0.29 -7.06
N SER A 22 -11.22 0.39 -6.48
CA SER A 22 -11.49 0.32 -5.04
C SER A 22 -11.77 -1.10 -4.56
N ASP A 23 -12.32 -1.95 -5.43
CA ASP A 23 -12.58 -3.37 -5.17
C ASP A 23 -11.29 -4.18 -5.06
N GLN A 24 -10.34 -3.97 -5.97
CA GLN A 24 -9.02 -4.58 -5.89
C GLN A 24 -8.26 -4.14 -4.64
N ILE A 25 -8.33 -2.85 -4.30
CA ILE A 25 -7.69 -2.32 -3.09
C ILE A 25 -8.31 -2.96 -1.85
N ARG A 26 -9.65 -3.11 -1.81
CA ARG A 26 -10.35 -3.79 -0.72
C ARG A 26 -9.89 -5.23 -0.58
N GLU A 27 -9.85 -5.99 -1.67
CA GLU A 27 -9.42 -7.39 -1.67
C GLU A 27 -7.99 -7.53 -1.15
N VAL A 28 -7.07 -6.67 -1.61
CA VAL A 28 -5.68 -6.66 -1.11
C VAL A 28 -5.63 -6.35 0.38
N CYS A 29 -6.34 -5.31 0.84
CA CYS A 29 -6.39 -4.91 2.25
C CYS A 29 -7.01 -5.98 3.17
N GLN A 30 -7.92 -6.81 2.66
CA GLN A 30 -8.62 -7.87 3.41
C GLN A 30 -8.07 -9.28 3.15
N SER A 31 -7.01 -9.41 2.34
CA SER A 31 -6.43 -10.70 1.94
C SER A 31 -5.78 -11.49 3.08
N GLY A 32 -5.52 -10.87 4.23
CA GLY A 32 -4.71 -11.44 5.31
C GLY A 32 -3.20 -11.22 5.14
N THR A 33 -2.77 -10.41 4.16
CA THR A 33 -1.39 -9.92 4.05
C THR A 33 -0.99 -9.13 5.31
N ASP A 34 0.30 -9.16 5.66
CA ASP A 34 0.77 -8.57 6.93
C ASP A 34 0.92 -7.04 6.85
N ALA A 35 1.13 -6.52 5.63
CA ALA A 35 1.24 -5.10 5.35
C ALA A 35 1.02 -4.79 3.86
N ILE A 36 0.89 -3.50 3.56
CA ILE A 36 0.94 -2.94 2.21
C ILE A 36 2.09 -1.93 2.12
N ILE A 37 2.88 -2.02 1.06
CA ILE A 37 3.87 -1.02 0.68
C ILE A 37 3.33 -0.24 -0.51
N VAL A 38 3.28 1.09 -0.42
CA VAL A 38 3.05 1.98 -1.55
C VAL A 38 4.40 2.40 -2.09
N GLY A 39 4.66 2.14 -3.38
CA GLY A 39 5.93 2.50 -4.01
C GLY A 39 6.03 2.01 -5.45
N GLY A 40 6.76 2.77 -6.28
CA GLY A 40 6.95 2.50 -7.70
C GLY A 40 8.26 3.14 -8.19
N THR A 41 8.58 2.91 -9.46
CA THR A 41 9.79 3.46 -10.09
C THR A 41 9.47 4.65 -10.98
N ASP A 42 8.73 4.42 -12.07
CA ASP A 42 8.45 5.42 -13.08
C ASP A 42 7.03 5.99 -12.94
N ASN A 43 6.84 7.25 -13.34
CA ASN A 43 5.55 7.94 -13.37
C ASN A 43 4.81 8.00 -12.02
N VAL A 44 5.53 7.85 -10.91
CA VAL A 44 4.97 8.09 -9.57
C VAL A 44 4.71 9.58 -9.39
N THR A 45 3.48 9.94 -9.07
CA THR A 45 3.08 11.33 -8.78
C THR A 45 2.64 11.46 -7.33
N LEU A 46 2.78 12.68 -6.76
CA LEU A 46 2.30 12.98 -5.42
C LEU A 46 0.80 12.69 -5.28
N GLU A 47 0.01 13.05 -6.29
CA GLU A 47 -1.43 12.81 -6.33
C GLU A 47 -1.77 11.32 -6.31
N GLY A 48 -1.09 10.50 -7.14
CA GLY A 48 -1.28 9.05 -7.15
C GLY A 48 -0.97 8.42 -5.79
N VAL A 49 0.12 8.87 -5.16
CA VAL A 49 0.50 8.42 -3.80
C VAL A 49 -0.56 8.82 -2.76
N ILE A 50 -1.00 10.09 -2.74
CA ILE A 50 -2.01 10.58 -1.79
C ILE A 50 -3.32 9.82 -1.97
N ASN A 51 -3.76 9.61 -3.22
CA ASN A 51 -4.99 8.88 -3.52
C ASN A 51 -4.92 7.45 -2.98
N LEU A 52 -3.88 6.70 -3.33
CA LEU A 52 -3.71 5.31 -2.90
C LEU A 52 -3.59 5.19 -1.37
N LEU A 53 -2.80 6.06 -0.72
CA LEU A 53 -2.69 6.09 0.73
C LEU A 53 -4.03 6.41 1.43
N SER A 54 -4.84 7.28 0.82
CA SER A 54 -6.14 7.66 1.40
C SER A 54 -7.15 6.52 1.33
N GLN A 55 -7.13 5.73 0.25
CA GLN A 55 -7.95 4.53 0.13
C GLN A 55 -7.51 3.44 1.11
N ILE A 56 -6.20 3.19 1.26
CA ILE A 56 -5.66 2.19 2.19
C ILE A 56 -5.92 2.58 3.66
N ARG A 57 -5.88 3.89 3.99
CA ARG A 57 -6.12 4.39 5.35
C ARG A 57 -7.51 4.06 5.93
N MET A 58 -8.46 3.63 5.10
CA MET A 58 -9.76 3.15 5.55
C MET A 58 -9.69 1.77 6.22
N TYR A 59 -8.54 1.08 6.15
CA TYR A 59 -8.31 -0.26 6.70
C TYR A 59 -7.27 -0.22 7.83
N SER A 60 -7.34 -1.19 8.74
CA SER A 60 -6.43 -1.28 9.90
C SER A 60 -5.07 -1.92 9.57
N ILE A 61 -4.84 -2.30 8.31
CA ILE A 61 -3.60 -2.95 7.87
C ILE A 61 -2.41 -1.97 7.90
N PRO A 62 -1.22 -2.40 8.35
CA PRO A 62 -0.04 -1.55 8.29
C PRO A 62 0.25 -1.11 6.84
N CYS A 63 0.38 0.19 6.63
CA CYS A 63 0.73 0.77 5.34
C CYS A 63 2.06 1.54 5.45
N VAL A 64 2.98 1.28 4.53
CA VAL A 64 4.31 1.89 4.47
C VAL A 64 4.49 2.56 3.12
N LEU A 65 5.08 3.76 3.10
CA LEU A 65 5.54 4.40 1.87
C LEU A 65 7.01 4.05 1.65
N GLU A 66 7.33 3.44 0.51
CA GLU A 66 8.70 3.29 0.02
C GLU A 66 9.08 4.56 -0.74
N VAL A 67 10.05 5.31 -0.22
CA VAL A 67 10.51 6.55 -0.83
C VAL A 67 11.62 6.23 -1.82
N SER A 68 11.37 6.51 -3.10
CA SER A 68 12.36 6.45 -4.18
C SER A 68 13.13 7.78 -4.25
N THR A 69 14.43 7.72 -4.58
CA THR A 69 15.29 8.88 -4.87
C THR A 69 15.32 9.22 -6.34
#